data_AF-A0A3D6CSL3-F1
#
_entry.id   AF-A0A3D6CSL3-F1
#
_cell.length_a   1.000
_cell.length_b   1.000
_cell.length_c   1.000
_cell.angle_alpha   90.00
_cell.angle_beta   90.00
_cell.angle_gamma   90.00
#
_symmetry.space_group_name_H-M   'P 1'
#
loop_
_entity.id
_entity.type
_entity.pdbx_description
1 polymer ?
#
loop_
_entity_poly.entity_id
_entity_poly.type
_entity_poly.pdbx_seq_one_letter_code
_entity_poly.pdbx_strand_id
1 'polypeptide(L)'
;MEDAELRWKMFLQGKVPHPEKFEQHLLIFDLVDSTNIPNLPINFNRFMTGAVTLDIVGSKKSLMTFAKMGKFTVFGIIQKGPNKWEGTKIHVKSGLLRPRKFVIPAGLLDLFRQKADHSASSMAQLSKMQREKIDKNILGNLDAFLRSDQFAAINADAVMFGEQAVLWKDET
;
A
#
# COMPACT_ATOMS: atom_id res chain seq x y z
N MET A 1 5.17 21.51 10.01
CA MET A 1 6.06 20.36 9.72
C MET A 1 7.15 20.27 10.78
N GLU A 2 7.79 21.40 11.10
CA GLU A 2 8.77 21.54 12.19
C GLU A 2 8.29 21.00 13.55
N ASP A 3 7.05 21.29 13.97
CA ASP A 3 6.53 20.73 15.23
C ASP A 3 6.49 19.19 15.25
N ALA A 4 6.14 18.57 14.13
CA ALA A 4 6.05 17.11 14.02
C ALA A 4 7.46 16.51 14.12
N GLU A 5 8.41 17.08 13.39
CA GLU A 5 9.81 16.66 13.41
C GLU A 5 10.41 16.81 14.82
N LEU A 6 10.26 17.98 15.45
CA LEU A 6 10.75 18.25 16.79
C LEU A 6 10.18 17.25 17.80
N ARG A 7 8.86 17.00 17.74
CA ARG A 7 8.20 16.08 18.67
C ARG A 7 8.69 14.65 18.48
N TRP A 8 8.82 14.18 17.24
CA TRP A 8 9.36 12.86 16.93
C TRP A 8 10.82 12.72 17.37
N LYS A 9 11.65 13.74 17.15
CA LYS A 9 13.03 13.79 17.64
C LYS A 9 13.09 13.65 19.17
N MET A 10 12.27 14.39 19.91
CA MET A 10 12.20 14.27 21.36
C MET A 10 11.74 12.87 21.81
N PHE A 11 10.75 12.30 21.12
CA PHE A 11 10.23 10.97 21.45
C PHE A 11 11.26 9.87 21.21
N LEU A 12 11.93 9.89 20.05
CA LEU A 12 12.98 8.92 19.71
C LEU A 12 14.20 9.03 20.63
N GLN A 13 14.48 10.22 21.16
CA GLN A 13 15.53 10.44 22.18
C GLN A 13 15.08 10.07 23.60
N GLY A 14 13.85 9.59 23.81
CA GLY A 14 13.30 9.27 25.13
C GLY A 14 13.01 10.48 26.01
N LYS A 15 13.09 11.71 25.47
CA LYS A 15 12.83 12.96 26.21
C LYS A 15 11.35 13.20 26.48
N VAL A 16 10.47 12.59 25.69
CA VAL A 16 9.02 12.59 25.90
C VAL A 16 8.49 11.16 25.76
N PRO A 17 7.40 10.79 26.47
CA PRO A 17 6.93 9.41 26.52
C PRO A 17 6.11 8.97 25.28
N HIS A 18 5.63 9.90 24.46
CA HIS A 18 4.79 9.62 23.27
C HIS A 18 4.79 10.76 22.25
N PRO A 19 4.45 10.50 20.97
CA PRO A 19 4.42 11.50 19.90
C PRO A 19 3.20 12.46 19.92
N GLU A 20 2.30 12.35 20.91
CA GLU A 20 1.08 13.18 21.03
C GLU A 20 0.20 13.12 19.77
N LYS A 21 -0.14 14.27 19.19
CA LYS A 21 -1.02 14.43 18.01
C LYS A 21 -0.37 13.91 16.72
N PHE A 22 0.94 13.69 16.71
CA PHE A 22 1.70 13.20 15.56
C PHE A 22 1.74 11.66 15.54
N GLU A 23 0.55 11.07 15.66
CA GLU A 23 0.35 9.63 15.78
C GLU A 23 0.82 8.88 14.53
N GLN A 24 1.11 7.58 14.68
CA GLN A 24 1.30 6.68 13.54
C GLN A 24 0.13 5.70 13.45
N HIS A 25 -0.29 5.44 12.22
CA HIS A 25 -1.31 4.46 11.88
C HIS A 25 -0.72 3.38 11.00
N LEU A 26 -1.01 2.12 11.30
CA LEU A 26 -0.65 0.96 10.51
C LEU A 26 -1.90 0.32 9.95
N LEU A 27 -1.88 0.06 8.65
CA LEU A 27 -2.83 -0.80 7.95
C LEU A 27 -2.09 -2.07 7.52
N ILE A 28 -2.71 -3.21 7.76
CA ILE A 28 -2.24 -4.52 7.30
C ILE A 28 -3.26 -4.99 6.27
N PHE A 29 -2.84 -5.06 5.03
CA PHE A 29 -3.66 -5.54 3.92
C PHE A 29 -3.36 -7.01 3.63
N ASP A 30 -4.31 -7.66 2.97
CA ASP A 30 -4.11 -8.94 2.31
C ASP A 30 -4.85 -8.91 0.96
N LEU A 31 -4.87 -10.05 0.28
CA LEU A 31 -5.71 -10.24 -0.91
C LEU A 31 -7.16 -9.88 -0.60
N VAL A 32 -7.79 -9.18 -1.54
CA VAL A 32 -9.20 -8.81 -1.44
C VAL A 32 -10.02 -10.04 -1.77
N ASP A 33 -10.68 -10.59 -0.75
CA ASP A 33 -11.65 -11.68 -0.90
C ASP A 33 -12.93 -11.19 -1.60
N SER A 34 -13.48 -10.07 -1.13
CA SER A 34 -14.65 -9.42 -1.72
C SER A 34 -14.68 -7.92 -1.41
N THR A 35 -15.39 -7.14 -2.23
CA THR A 35 -15.46 -5.69 -2.08
C THR A 35 -16.75 -5.12 -2.66
N ASN A 36 -17.24 -4.05 -2.04
CA ASN A 36 -18.32 -3.21 -2.57
C ASN A 36 -17.79 -1.88 -3.15
N ILE A 37 -16.47 -1.72 -3.20
CA ILE A 37 -15.84 -0.51 -3.70
C ILE A 37 -15.82 -0.57 -5.23
N PRO A 38 -16.50 0.36 -5.93
CA PRO A 38 -16.51 0.37 -7.39
C PRO A 38 -15.16 0.85 -7.93
N ASN A 39 -14.87 0.48 -9.18
CA ASN A 39 -13.76 1.03 -9.96
C ASN A 39 -12.41 0.94 -9.21
N LEU A 40 -12.09 -0.26 -8.72
CA LEU A 40 -10.74 -0.55 -8.26
C LEU A 40 -9.83 -0.78 -9.49
N PRO A 41 -8.56 -0.33 -9.43
CA PRO A 41 -7.57 -0.64 -10.46
C PRO A 41 -7.40 -2.14 -10.65
N ILE A 42 -7.20 -2.58 -11.87
CA ILE A 42 -7.10 -4.01 -12.22
C ILE A 42 -5.85 -4.71 -11.62
N ASN A 43 -4.91 -3.96 -11.07
CA ASN A 43 -3.72 -4.46 -10.38
C ASN A 43 -3.81 -4.29 -8.85
N PHE A 44 -5.01 -4.12 -8.29
CA PHE A 44 -5.17 -3.70 -6.90
C PHE A 44 -4.59 -4.71 -5.90
N ASN A 45 -4.74 -6.02 -6.11
CA ASN A 45 -4.16 -7.00 -5.20
C ASN A 45 -2.64 -6.97 -5.27
N ARG A 46 -2.06 -6.95 -6.47
CA ARG A 46 -0.61 -6.79 -6.66
C ARG A 46 -0.07 -5.54 -5.99
N PHE A 47 -0.78 -4.41 -6.14
CA PHE A 47 -0.41 -3.17 -5.46
C PHE A 47 -0.49 -3.35 -3.93
N MET A 48 -1.60 -3.87 -3.42
CA MET A 48 -1.85 -3.98 -1.98
C MET A 48 -0.91 -4.95 -1.25
N THR A 49 -0.42 -5.99 -1.91
CA THR A 49 0.43 -7.00 -1.25
C THR A 49 1.92 -6.87 -1.58
N GLY A 50 2.29 -6.29 -2.73
CA GLY A 50 3.66 -6.31 -3.23
C GLY A 50 4.33 -4.95 -3.45
N ALA A 51 3.57 -3.85 -3.54
CA ALA A 51 4.17 -2.56 -3.87
C ALA A 51 4.99 -1.96 -2.72
N VAL A 52 6.04 -1.23 -3.09
CA VAL A 52 6.84 -0.40 -2.19
C VAL A 52 6.77 1.04 -2.67
N THR A 53 6.34 1.96 -1.81
CA THR A 53 6.24 3.39 -2.15
C THR A 53 6.32 4.25 -0.90
N LEU A 54 6.92 5.43 -1.03
CA LEU A 54 7.05 6.42 0.02
C LEU A 54 6.62 7.78 -0.53
N ASP A 55 5.84 8.55 0.22
CA ASP A 55 5.40 9.87 -0.19
C ASP A 55 4.97 10.74 1.01
N ILE A 56 4.76 12.03 0.76
CA ILE A 56 4.03 12.94 1.64
C ILE A 56 2.67 13.21 0.99
N VAL A 57 1.61 12.80 1.67
CA VAL A 57 0.24 12.85 1.13
C VAL A 57 -0.63 13.76 1.99
N GLY A 58 -1.52 14.49 1.35
CA GLY A 58 -2.35 15.41 2.10
C GLY A 58 -3.30 16.24 1.26
N SER A 59 -3.98 17.13 1.98
CA SER A 59 -4.87 18.16 1.49
C SER A 59 -4.62 19.43 2.30
N LYS A 60 -5.34 20.51 2.01
CA LYS A 60 -5.31 21.73 2.83
C LYS A 60 -5.65 21.49 4.32
N LYS A 61 -6.38 20.40 4.63
CA LYS A 61 -6.87 20.10 5.99
C LYS A 61 -6.12 18.96 6.69
N SER A 62 -5.28 18.22 5.99
CA SER A 62 -4.59 17.05 6.54
C SER A 62 -3.27 16.81 5.84
N LEU A 63 -2.21 16.50 6.56
CA LEU A 63 -0.90 16.20 5.99
C LEU A 63 -0.29 15.00 6.71
N MET A 64 0.24 14.06 5.94
CA MET A 64 0.73 12.78 6.47
C MET A 64 1.94 12.31 5.68
N THR A 65 2.87 11.63 6.34
CA THR A 65 3.78 10.72 5.63
C THR A 65 3.01 9.46 5.24
N PHE A 66 3.38 8.87 4.12
CA PHE A 66 2.83 7.62 3.61
C PHE A 66 3.99 6.70 3.25
N ALA A 67 3.99 5.50 3.80
CA ALA A 67 4.95 4.45 3.49
C ALA A 67 4.21 3.15 3.26
N LYS A 68 4.41 2.52 2.11
CA LYS A 68 3.91 1.18 1.81
C LYS A 68 5.07 0.24 1.56
N MET A 69 5.00 -0.92 2.18
CA MET A 69 5.98 -2.00 2.05
C MET A 69 5.24 -3.33 2.06
N GLY A 70 4.96 -3.85 0.86
CA GLY A 70 4.13 -5.04 0.69
C GLY A 70 2.76 -4.88 1.34
N LYS A 71 2.39 -5.85 2.19
CA LYS A 71 1.11 -5.87 2.95
C LYS A 71 0.98 -4.75 3.98
N PHE A 72 2.06 -4.06 4.36
CA PHE A 72 2.02 -3.02 5.38
C PHE A 72 1.94 -1.63 4.76
N THR A 73 1.05 -0.80 5.30
CA THR A 73 0.98 0.63 4.99
C THR A 73 1.00 1.43 6.28
N VAL A 74 1.96 2.35 6.40
CA VAL A 74 2.14 3.23 7.55
C VAL A 74 1.81 4.66 7.15
N PHE A 75 1.03 5.34 7.99
CA PHE A 75 0.78 6.77 7.91
C PHE A 75 1.32 7.46 9.17
N GLY A 76 2.16 8.46 9.00
CA GLY A 76 2.59 9.35 10.08
C GLY A 76 1.85 10.67 10.02
N ILE A 77 1.06 11.01 11.04
CA ILE A 77 0.27 12.24 11.05
C ILE A 77 1.19 13.45 11.27
N ILE A 78 1.21 14.37 10.31
CA ILE A 78 1.87 15.69 10.42
C ILE A 78 0.84 16.76 10.79
N GLN A 79 -0.32 16.74 10.13
CA GLN A 79 -1.49 17.57 10.42
C GLN A 79 -2.73 16.69 10.39
N LYS A 80 -3.39 16.56 11.54
CA LYS A 80 -4.58 15.72 11.68
C LYS A 80 -5.78 16.39 11.02
N GLY A 81 -6.40 15.68 10.07
CA GLY A 81 -7.67 16.10 9.48
C GLY A 81 -8.88 15.80 10.36
N PRO A 82 -10.09 16.20 9.95
CA PRO A 82 -11.32 15.94 10.69
C PRO A 82 -11.79 14.48 10.60
N ASN A 83 -11.25 13.71 9.66
CA ASN A 83 -11.71 12.36 9.36
C ASN A 83 -11.28 11.35 10.42
N LYS A 84 -12.14 10.37 10.64
CA LYS A 84 -11.98 9.37 11.69
C LYS A 84 -10.97 8.28 11.29
N TRP A 85 -10.20 7.84 12.28
CA TRP A 85 -9.33 6.67 12.22
C TRP A 85 -9.70 5.74 13.37
N GLU A 86 -9.94 4.46 13.10
CA GLU A 86 -10.27 3.47 14.13
C GLU A 86 -9.52 2.18 13.90
N GLY A 87 -8.97 1.59 14.98
CA GLY A 87 -8.32 0.29 14.92
C GLY A 87 -6.94 0.28 14.23
N THR A 88 -6.39 1.45 13.90
CA THR A 88 -5.15 1.59 13.11
C THR A 88 -3.97 2.16 13.89
N LYS A 89 -4.21 2.80 15.04
CA LYS A 89 -3.17 3.51 15.79
C LYS A 89 -2.11 2.54 16.35
N ILE A 90 -0.83 2.87 16.15
CA ILE A 90 0.29 2.18 16.78
C ILE A 90 0.45 2.72 18.20
N HIS A 91 0.29 1.85 19.19
CA HIS A 91 0.43 2.21 20.60
C HIS A 91 1.89 2.11 21.05
N VAL A 92 2.39 3.16 21.70
CA VAL A 92 3.75 3.21 22.26
C VAL A 92 3.92 2.07 23.28
N LYS A 93 5.03 1.34 23.18
CA LYS A 93 5.37 0.20 24.07
C LYS A 93 4.35 -0.95 24.06
N SER A 94 3.51 -1.05 23.03
CA SER A 94 2.62 -2.18 22.80
C SER A 94 2.97 -2.82 21.45
N GLY A 95 3.39 -4.09 21.46
CA GLY A 95 3.99 -4.75 20.31
C GLY A 95 3.05 -5.62 19.48
N LEU A 96 1.75 -5.67 19.81
CA LEU A 96 0.85 -6.64 19.20
C LEU A 96 0.06 -6.03 18.04
N LEU A 97 0.56 -6.24 16.83
CA LEU A 97 -0.11 -5.92 15.58
C LEU A 97 -0.91 -7.15 15.12
N ARG A 98 -2.22 -7.01 14.90
CA ARG A 98 -3.08 -8.09 14.40
C ARG A 98 -3.98 -7.58 13.30
N PRO A 99 -4.32 -8.41 12.29
CA PRO A 99 -5.42 -8.12 11.38
C PRO A 99 -6.69 -7.83 12.19
N ARG A 100 -7.29 -6.68 11.94
CA ARG A 100 -8.49 -6.20 12.65
C ARG A 100 -9.35 -5.42 11.68
N LYS A 101 -10.63 -5.30 12.03
CA LYS A 101 -11.50 -4.32 11.40
C LYS A 101 -10.98 -2.92 11.71
N PHE A 102 -10.77 -2.11 10.68
CA PHE A 102 -10.36 -0.73 10.82
C PHE A 102 -11.27 0.20 10.01
N VAL A 103 -11.28 1.47 10.43
CA VAL A 103 -11.92 2.58 9.70
C VAL A 103 -10.84 3.58 9.34
N ILE A 104 -10.82 3.99 8.07
CA ILE A 104 -9.89 4.97 7.54
C ILE A 104 -10.63 6.10 6.82
N PRO A 105 -10.02 7.29 6.69
CA PRO A 105 -10.59 8.37 5.90
C PRO A 105 -10.87 7.94 4.45
N ALA A 106 -12.06 8.26 3.94
CA ALA A 106 -12.48 7.87 2.59
C ALA A 106 -11.51 8.33 1.49
N GLY A 107 -10.92 9.52 1.63
CA GLY A 107 -9.95 10.05 0.65
C GLY A 107 -8.66 9.24 0.52
N LEU A 108 -8.36 8.31 1.43
CA LEU A 108 -7.22 7.39 1.24
C LEU A 108 -7.48 6.36 0.14
N LEU A 109 -8.74 6.08 -0.20
CA LEU A 109 -9.04 5.21 -1.33
C LEU A 109 -8.51 5.82 -2.63
N ASP A 110 -8.69 7.13 -2.83
CA ASP A 110 -8.19 7.81 -4.03
C ASP A 110 -6.67 7.82 -4.08
N LEU A 111 -6.00 7.92 -2.92
CA LEU A 111 -4.56 7.72 -2.83
C LEU A 111 -4.16 6.31 -3.28
N PHE A 112 -4.84 5.26 -2.80
CA PHE A 112 -4.51 3.89 -3.20
C PHE A 112 -4.76 3.66 -4.69
N ARG A 113 -5.85 4.21 -5.24
CA ARG A 113 -6.11 4.17 -6.68
C ARG A 113 -4.97 4.82 -7.46
N GLN A 114 -4.64 6.07 -7.13
CA GLN A 114 -3.58 6.82 -7.78
C GLN A 114 -2.23 6.07 -7.76
N LYS A 115 -1.87 5.47 -6.61
CA LYS A 115 -0.61 4.73 -6.47
C LYS A 115 -0.63 3.39 -7.19
N ALA A 116 -1.75 2.68 -7.22
CA ALA A 116 -1.92 1.47 -8.00
C ALA A 116 -1.85 1.75 -9.51
N ASP A 117 -2.51 2.81 -9.98
CA ASP A 117 -2.48 3.25 -11.38
C ASP A 117 -1.07 3.68 -11.81
N HIS A 118 -0.35 4.39 -10.94
CA HIS A 118 1.05 4.73 -11.18
C HIS A 118 1.91 3.46 -11.32
N SER A 119 1.74 2.49 -10.41
CA SER A 119 2.43 1.20 -10.49
C SER A 119 2.09 0.43 -11.77
N ALA A 120 0.82 0.42 -12.20
CA ALA A 120 0.40 -0.21 -13.45
C ALA A 120 1.02 0.47 -14.67
N SER A 121 1.05 1.81 -14.67
CA SER A 121 1.63 2.60 -15.75
C SER A 121 3.13 2.33 -15.91
N SER A 122 3.87 2.25 -14.79
CA SER A 122 5.29 1.88 -14.83
C SER A 122 5.51 0.46 -15.34
N MET A 123 4.63 -0.49 -14.99
CA MET A 123 4.70 -1.87 -15.51
C MET A 123 4.41 -1.93 -17.02
N ALA A 124 3.46 -1.14 -17.50
CA ALA A 124 3.12 -1.07 -18.93
C ALA A 124 4.26 -0.51 -19.78
N GLN A 125 5.11 0.35 -19.21
CA GLN A 125 6.27 0.95 -19.87
C GLN A 125 7.49 0.02 -19.99
N LEU A 126 7.42 -1.22 -19.48
CA LEU A 126 8.49 -2.18 -19.67
C LEU A 126 8.68 -2.50 -21.15
N SER A 127 9.92 -2.38 -21.62
CA SER A 127 10.32 -2.78 -22.97
C SER A 127 10.11 -4.27 -23.20
N LYS A 128 9.94 -4.66 -24.47
CA LYS A 128 9.82 -6.07 -24.87
C LYS A 128 10.92 -6.95 -24.28
N MET A 129 12.17 -6.51 -24.33
CA MET A 129 13.31 -7.24 -23.75
C MET A 129 13.18 -7.44 -22.23
N GLN A 130 12.65 -6.47 -21.49
CA GLN A 130 12.41 -6.62 -20.06
C GLN A 130 11.27 -7.61 -19.79
N ARG A 131 10.18 -7.55 -20.56
CA ARG A 131 9.06 -8.50 -20.48
C ARG A 131 9.53 -9.94 -20.76
N GLU A 132 10.29 -10.15 -21.83
CA GLU A 132 10.86 -11.46 -22.17
C GLU A 132 11.78 -12.01 -21.07
N LYS A 133 12.57 -11.15 -20.40
CA LYS A 133 13.39 -11.57 -19.25
C LYS A 133 12.54 -12.01 -18.06
N ILE A 134 11.44 -11.30 -17.79
CA ILE A 134 10.48 -11.68 -16.74
C ILE A 134 9.85 -13.02 -17.08
N ASP A 135 9.33 -13.18 -18.29
CA ASP A 135 8.66 -14.41 -18.74
C ASP A 135 9.62 -15.60 -18.69
N LYS A 136 10.86 -15.44 -19.18
CA LYS A 136 11.89 -16.47 -19.11
C LYS A 136 12.20 -16.87 -17.66
N ASN A 137 12.27 -15.91 -16.74
CA ASN A 137 12.52 -16.20 -15.32
C ASN A 137 11.34 -16.94 -14.67
N ILE A 138 10.10 -16.59 -15.03
CA ILE A 138 8.89 -17.28 -14.55
C ILE A 138 8.89 -18.73 -15.08
N LEU A 139 9.05 -18.92 -16.38
CA LEU A 139 9.05 -20.25 -17.01
C LEU A 139 10.19 -21.13 -16.50
N GLY A 140 11.37 -20.56 -16.29
CA GLY A 140 12.53 -21.27 -15.73
C GLY A 140 12.37 -21.67 -14.26
N ASN A 141 11.43 -21.09 -13.52
CA ASN A 141 11.21 -21.33 -12.08
C ASN A 141 9.72 -21.55 -11.75
N LEU A 142 8.97 -22.19 -12.65
CA LEU A 142 7.51 -22.23 -12.61
C LEU A 142 6.95 -22.73 -11.26
N ASP A 143 7.48 -23.84 -10.74
CA ASP A 143 7.01 -24.41 -9.46
C ASP A 143 7.22 -23.47 -8.28
N ALA A 144 8.32 -22.72 -8.27
CA ALA A 144 8.59 -21.73 -7.23
C ALA A 144 7.68 -20.51 -7.39
N PHE A 145 7.45 -20.07 -8.62
CA PHE A 145 6.54 -18.98 -8.93
C PHE A 145 5.10 -19.29 -8.50
N LEU A 146 4.58 -20.49 -8.81
CA LEU A 146 3.23 -20.92 -8.43
C LEU A 146 3.01 -20.93 -6.91
N ARG A 147 4.06 -21.11 -6.11
CA ARG A 147 4.02 -21.06 -4.64
C ARG A 147 4.28 -19.67 -4.05
N SER A 148 4.50 -18.66 -4.88
CA SER A 148 4.87 -17.32 -4.43
C SER A 148 3.66 -16.43 -4.12
N ASP A 149 3.84 -15.47 -3.21
CA ASP A 149 2.84 -14.42 -2.95
C ASP A 149 2.56 -13.56 -4.20
N GLN A 150 3.53 -13.44 -5.10
CA GLN A 150 3.37 -12.70 -6.35
C GLN A 150 2.35 -13.39 -7.26
N PHE A 151 2.44 -14.72 -7.43
CA PHE A 151 1.45 -15.47 -8.19
C PHE A 151 0.08 -15.40 -7.53
N ALA A 152 0.00 -15.53 -6.20
CA ALA A 152 -1.27 -15.40 -5.47
C ALA A 152 -1.95 -14.05 -5.75
N ALA A 153 -1.18 -12.95 -5.76
CA ALA A 153 -1.70 -11.62 -6.08
C ALA A 153 -2.12 -11.45 -7.55
N ILE A 154 -1.34 -11.99 -8.49
CA ILE A 154 -1.68 -12.04 -9.92
C ILE A 154 -3.00 -12.80 -10.12
N ASN A 155 -3.11 -13.99 -9.53
CA ASN A 155 -4.30 -14.81 -9.64
C ASN A 155 -5.53 -14.11 -9.03
N ALA A 156 -5.38 -13.45 -7.88
CA ALA A 156 -6.47 -12.67 -7.28
C ALA A 156 -6.96 -11.53 -8.19
N ASP A 157 -6.04 -10.81 -8.85
CA ASP A 157 -6.41 -9.80 -9.84
C ASP A 157 -7.14 -10.42 -11.04
N ALA A 158 -6.67 -11.56 -11.56
CA ALA A 158 -7.30 -12.26 -12.67
C ALA A 158 -8.72 -12.77 -12.32
N VAL A 159 -8.92 -13.31 -11.12
CA VAL A 159 -10.24 -13.74 -10.62
C VAL A 159 -11.18 -12.55 -10.45
N MET A 160 -10.68 -11.43 -9.90
CA MET A 160 -11.51 -10.26 -9.59
C MET A 160 -11.84 -9.41 -10.81
N PHE A 161 -10.91 -9.27 -11.77
CA PHE A 161 -11.02 -8.33 -12.89
C PHE A 161 -10.97 -8.99 -14.28
N GLY A 162 -10.78 -10.31 -14.34
CA GLY A 162 -10.60 -11.08 -15.58
C GLY A 162 -9.14 -11.24 -16.00
N GLU A 163 -8.85 -12.27 -16.80
CA GLU A 163 -7.47 -12.63 -17.20
C GLU A 163 -6.72 -11.49 -17.92
N GLN A 164 -7.45 -10.63 -18.65
CA GLN A 164 -6.86 -9.47 -19.33
C GLN A 164 -6.21 -8.46 -18.36
N ALA A 165 -6.50 -8.55 -17.06
CA ALA A 165 -5.85 -7.73 -16.04
C ALA A 165 -4.36 -8.06 -15.84
N VAL A 166 -3.93 -9.26 -16.24
CA VAL A 166 -2.59 -9.79 -15.93
C VAL A 166 -1.76 -10.14 -17.16
N LEU A 167 -2.37 -10.18 -18.35
CA LEU A 167 -1.66 -10.41 -19.59
C LEU A 167 -0.93 -9.15 -20.08
N TRP A 168 0.20 -9.35 -20.75
CA TRP A 168 0.86 -8.28 -21.48
C TRP A 168 -0.08 -7.76 -22.55
N LYS A 169 -0.24 -6.43 -22.64
CA LYS A 169 -0.92 -5.83 -23.77
C LYS A 169 0.06 -5.82 -24.94
N ASP A 170 -0.37 -6.39 -26.06
CA ASP A 170 0.34 -6.30 -27.32
C ASP A 170 0.42 -4.83 -27.75
N GLU A 171 1.57 -4.43 -28.28
CA GLU A 171 1.73 -3.12 -28.90
C GLU A 171 0.93 -3.13 -30.21
N THR A 172 -0.18 -2.39 -30.27
CA THR A 172 -0.84 -2.03 -31.53
C THR A 172 -0.03 -1.02 -32.29
#